data_AF-A0ABD1QX40-F1
#
_entry.id   AF-A0ABD1QX40-F1
#
_cell.length_a   1.000
_cell.length_b   1.000
_cell.length_c   1.000
_cell.angle_alpha   90.00
_cell.angle_beta   90.00
_cell.angle_gamma   90.00
#
_symmetry.space_group_name_H-M   'P 1'
#
loop_
_entity.id
_entity.type
_entity.pdbx_description
1 polymer ?
#
loop_
_entity_poly.entity_id
_entity_poly.type
_entity_poly.pdbx_seq_one_letter_code
_entity_poly.pdbx_strand_id
1 'polypeptide(L)'
;MITRFTNIINGLMGFDRKFTNSEPVSKMLRSISKDWNFLRMLIENKKDVNTYPLEELYGTLMTYELNNTETKEKTRKSKEEMKELPKRQITLKSTNMKAPQT
;
A
#
# COMPACT_ATOMS: atom_id res chain seq x y z
N MET A 1 2.74 3.39 7.76
CA MET A 1 3.10 4.71 7.21
C MET A 1 2.58 5.82 8.12
N ILE A 2 1.34 5.71 8.61
CA ILE A 2 0.69 6.61 9.58
C ILE A 2 1.58 6.97 10.75
N THR A 3 2.19 6.00 11.44
CA THR A 3 3.09 6.27 12.59
C THR A 3 4.24 7.23 12.24
N ARG A 4 4.78 7.14 11.02
CA ARG A 4 5.82 8.08 10.55
C ARG A 4 5.26 9.48 10.32
N PHE A 5 4.06 9.60 9.74
CA PHE A 5 3.40 10.89 9.56
C PHE A 5 3.05 11.54 10.90
N THR A 6 2.50 10.78 11.85
CA THR A 6 2.20 11.26 13.20
C THR A 6 3.46 11.75 13.91
N ASN A 7 4.58 11.04 13.81
CA ASN A 7 5.86 11.50 14.39
C ASN A 7 6.36 12.80 13.75
N ILE A 8 6.18 12.97 12.43
CA ILE A 8 6.53 14.21 11.73
C ILE A 8 5.64 15.37 12.20
N ILE A 9 4.33 15.16 12.28
CA ILE A 9 3.36 16.16 12.76
C ILE A 9 3.65 16.55 14.21
N ASN A 10 3.87 15.58 15.09
CA ASN A 10 4.22 15.84 16.48
C ASN A 10 5.57 16.57 16.61
N GLY A 11 6.56 16.19 15.80
CA GLY A 11 7.83 16.89 15.73
C GLY A 11 7.63 18.34 15.28
N LEU A 12 6.82 18.59 14.26
CA LEU A 12 6.49 19.93 13.77
C LEU A 12 5.75 20.77 14.81
N MET A 13 4.72 20.22 15.47
CA MET A 13 3.97 20.92 16.53
C MET A 13 4.82 21.20 17.77
N GLY A 14 5.85 20.39 18.04
CA GLY A 14 6.77 20.58 19.16
C GLY A 14 7.79 21.70 18.97
N PHE A 15 7.94 22.24 17.75
CA PHE A 15 8.72 23.47 17.57
C PHE A 15 7.81 24.66 17.85
N ASP A 16 8.18 25.49 18.82
CA ASP A 16 7.47 26.72 19.21
C ASP A 16 7.62 27.85 18.16
N ARG A 17 7.68 27.48 16.89
CA ARG A 17 7.83 28.38 15.73
C ARG A 17 6.61 28.27 14.83
N LYS A 18 6.15 29.40 14.32
CA LYS A 18 5.09 29.43 13.32
C LYS A 18 5.66 28.95 11.98
N PHE A 19 5.21 27.79 11.53
CA PHE A 19 5.50 27.32 10.17
C PHE A 19 4.57 28.00 9.18
N THR A 20 5.09 28.37 8.01
CA THR A 20 4.22 28.63 6.85
C THR A 20 3.56 27.32 6.44
N ASN A 21 2.28 27.30 6.07
CA ASN A 21 1.54 26.08 5.70
C ASN A 21 2.29 25.19 4.68
N SER A 22 3.08 25.79 3.81
CA SER A 22 3.91 25.09 2.82
C SER A 22 5.03 24.21 3.41
N GLU A 23 5.65 24.61 4.52
CA GLU A 23 6.80 23.90 5.10
C GLU A 23 6.44 22.51 5.68
N PRO A 24 5.40 22.36 6.53
CA PRO A 24 5.00 21.07 7.08
C PRO A 24 4.39 20.18 5.99
N VAL A 25 3.59 20.73 5.08
CA VAL A 25 3.01 19.99 3.94
C VAL A 25 4.12 19.45 3.04
N SER A 26 5.12 20.26 2.68
CA SER A 26 6.25 19.81 1.85
C SER A 26 7.13 18.76 2.55
N LYS A 27 7.37 18.87 3.86
CA LYS A 27 8.07 17.84 4.64
C LYS A 27 7.27 16.53 4.67
N MET A 28 5.96 16.63 4.87
CA MET A 28 5.09 15.46 4.92
C MET A 28 4.98 14.78 3.56
N LEU A 29 4.81 15.54 2.48
CA LEU A 29 4.90 15.03 1.11
C LEU A 29 6.23 14.32 0.91
N ARG A 30 7.39 14.94 1.18
CA ARG A 30 8.74 14.31 1.06
C ARG A 30 8.88 12.99 1.82
N SER A 31 8.16 12.79 2.91
CA SER A 31 8.19 11.55 3.70
C SER A 31 7.33 10.40 3.14
N ILE A 32 6.51 10.64 2.11
CA ILE A 32 5.73 9.61 1.41
C ILE A 32 6.67 8.62 0.70
N SER A 33 6.41 7.31 0.87
CA SER A 33 7.18 6.24 0.22
C SER A 33 7.04 6.28 -1.31
N LYS A 34 8.02 5.72 -2.03
CA LYS A 34 8.04 5.67 -3.50
C LYS A 34 6.81 4.98 -4.10
N ASP A 35 6.26 3.98 -3.41
CA ASP A 35 5.08 3.24 -3.85
C ASP A 35 3.82 4.12 -3.97
N TRP A 36 3.84 5.31 -3.35
CA TRP A 36 2.72 6.24 -3.28
C TRP A 36 3.05 7.55 -4.01
N ASN A 37 4.06 7.54 -4.89
CA ASN A 37 4.51 8.73 -5.60
C ASN A 37 3.41 9.35 -6.48
N PHE A 38 2.46 8.54 -6.95
CA PHE A 38 1.31 9.04 -7.69
C PHE A 38 0.39 9.93 -6.84
N LEU A 39 0.28 9.68 -5.52
CA LEU A 39 -0.46 10.56 -4.62
C LEU A 39 0.25 11.88 -4.41
N ARG A 40 1.58 11.85 -4.23
CA ARG A 40 2.40 13.07 -4.21
C ARG A 40 2.13 13.88 -5.46
N MET A 41 2.25 13.26 -6.63
CA MET A 41 2.06 13.93 -7.91
C MET A 41 0.64 14.47 -8.08
N LEU A 42 -0.37 13.71 -7.65
CA LEU A 42 -1.77 14.13 -7.68
C LEU A 42 -2.00 15.37 -6.80
N ILE A 43 -1.42 15.38 -5.60
CA ILE A 43 -1.52 16.52 -4.67
C ILE A 43 -0.80 17.72 -5.28
N GLU A 44 0.44 17.57 -5.72
CA GLU A 44 1.24 18.65 -6.32
C GLU A 44 0.60 19.23 -7.61
N ASN A 45 -0.15 18.43 -8.38
CA ASN A 45 -0.83 18.89 -9.60
C ASN A 45 -2.23 19.46 -9.33
N LYS A 46 -3.01 18.91 -8.39
CA LYS A 46 -4.39 19.35 -8.14
C LYS A 46 -4.53 20.45 -7.11
N LYS A 47 -3.60 20.51 -6.15
CA LYS A 47 -3.67 21.44 -5.03
C LYS A 47 -2.33 22.13 -4.86
N ASP A 48 -2.35 23.44 -4.72
CA ASP A 48 -1.14 24.18 -4.42
C ASP A 48 -0.65 23.78 -3.02
N VAL A 49 0.59 23.29 -2.94
CA VAL A 49 1.26 22.86 -1.70
C VAL A 49 1.27 23.99 -0.66
N ASN A 50 1.22 25.25 -1.10
CA ASN A 50 1.20 26.41 -0.21
C ASN A 50 -0.16 26.65 0.45
N THR A 51 -1.24 26.19 -0.17
CA THR A 51 -2.62 26.41 0.30
C THR A 51 -3.26 25.15 0.87
N TYR A 52 -2.63 23.99 0.68
CA TYR A 52 -3.20 22.72 1.10
C TYR A 52 -3.14 22.55 2.63
N PRO A 53 -4.28 22.40 3.33
CA PRO A 53 -4.28 22.23 4.78
C PRO A 53 -3.60 20.93 5.20
N LEU A 54 -2.82 20.99 6.28
CA LEU A 54 -2.04 19.86 6.77
C LEU A 54 -2.93 18.72 7.27
N GLU A 55 -4.05 19.07 7.89
CA GLU A 55 -5.07 18.15 8.39
C GLU A 55 -5.73 17.40 7.23
N GLU A 56 -6.00 18.10 6.12
CA GLU A 56 -6.62 17.50 4.94
C GLU A 56 -5.64 16.55 4.23
N LEU A 57 -4.37 16.94 4.12
CA LEU A 57 -3.30 16.06 3.64
C LEU A 57 -3.21 14.79 4.51
N TYR A 58 -3.24 14.95 5.84
CA TYR A 58 -3.15 13.84 6.77
C TYR A 58 -4.35 12.89 6.64
N GLY A 59 -5.57 13.42 6.54
CA GLY A 59 -6.77 12.61 6.31
C GLY A 59 -6.74 11.84 4.99
N THR A 60 -6.24 12.47 3.93
CA THR A 60 -6.08 11.83 2.61
C THR A 60 -5.10 10.66 2.67
N LEU A 61 -3.95 10.85 3.32
CA LEU A 61 -2.94 9.80 3.48
C LEU A 61 -3.41 8.65 4.37
N MET A 62 -4.11 8.97 5.46
CA MET A 62 -4.72 7.99 6.37
C MET A 62 -5.71 7.09 5.61
N THR A 63 -6.63 7.71 4.86
CA THR A 63 -7.66 7.01 4.08
C THR A 63 -7.03 6.09 3.03
N TYR A 64 -6.02 6.61 2.32
CA TYR A 64 -5.32 5.79 1.34
C TYR A 64 -4.56 4.63 1.98
N GLU A 65 -3.94 4.82 3.16
CA GLU A 65 -3.30 3.70 3.86
C GLU A 65 -4.29 2.60 4.20
N LEU A 66 -5.43 2.98 4.80
CA LEU A 66 -6.46 2.03 5.22
C LEU A 66 -6.95 1.20 4.03
N ASN A 67 -7.29 1.85 2.92
CA ASN A 67 -7.73 1.17 1.69
C ASN A 67 -6.65 0.24 1.13
N ASN A 68 -5.39 0.66 1.18
CA ASN A 68 -4.27 -0.13 0.68
C ASN A 68 -3.95 -1.31 1.62
N THR A 69 -4.14 -1.17 2.94
CA THR A 69 -4.00 -2.27 3.91
C THR A 69 -5.09 -3.32 3.73
N GLU A 70 -6.34 -2.92 3.52
CA GLU A 70 -7.45 -3.85 3.27
C GLU A 70 -7.23 -4.65 1.97
N THR A 71 -6.70 -3.98 0.94
CA THR A 71 -6.34 -4.62 -0.33
C THR A 71 -5.14 -5.58 -0.17
N LYS A 72 -4.15 -5.20 0.65
CA LYS A 72 -2.99 -6.06 0.97
C LYS A 72 -3.37 -7.27 1.82
N GLU A 73 -4.31 -7.13 2.75
CA GLU A 73 -4.87 -8.23 3.55
C GLU A 73 -5.61 -9.24 2.66
N LYS A 74 -6.47 -8.76 1.75
CA LYS A 74 -7.20 -9.60 0.80
C LYS A 74 -6.25 -10.35 -0.14
N THR A 75 -5.21 -9.68 -0.64
CA THR A 75 -4.20 -10.30 -1.51
C THR A 75 -3.24 -11.24 -0.78
N ARG A 76 -2.97 -11.04 0.52
CA ARG A 76 -2.24 -12.00 1.35
C ARG A 76 -3.07 -13.25 1.60
N LYS A 77 -4.33 -13.10 2.02
CA LYS A 77 -5.26 -14.24 2.22
C LYS A 77 -5.42 -15.06 0.95
N SER A 78 -5.62 -14.43 -0.22
CA SER A 78 -5.73 -15.17 -1.48
C SER A 78 -4.43 -15.87 -1.89
N LYS A 79 -3.26 -15.30 -1.58
CA LYS A 79 -1.95 -15.92 -1.88
C LYS A 79 -1.61 -17.06 -0.91
N GLU A 80 -2.15 -17.02 0.30
CA GLU A 80 -2.01 -18.07 1.32
C GLU A 80 -2.98 -19.23 1.04
N GLU A 81 -4.24 -18.94 0.68
CA GLU A 81 -5.19 -19.94 0.16
C GLU A 81 -4.69 -20.62 -1.12
N MET A 82 -4.00 -19.89 -2.01
CA MET A 82 -3.43 -20.47 -3.24
C MET A 82 -2.19 -21.34 -2.98
N LYS A 83 -1.52 -21.20 -1.82
CA LYS A 83 -0.41 -22.09 -1.40
C LYS A 83 -0.89 -23.36 -0.72
N GLU A 84 -2.09 -23.36 -0.15
CA GLU A 84 -2.70 -24.48 0.57
C GLU A 84 -3.45 -25.48 -0.35
N LEU A 85 -3.61 -25.20 -1.65
CA LEU A 85 -4.21 -26.17 -2.57
C LEU A 85 -3.32 -27.43 -2.68
N PRO A 86 -3.83 -28.62 -2.33
CA PRO A 86 -3.05 -29.85 -2.36
C PRO A 86 -2.72 -30.18 -3.81
N LYS A 87 -1.44 -30.38 -4.11
CA LYS A 87 -0.96 -30.94 -5.38
C LYS A 87 -1.59 -32.32 -5.56
N ARG A 88 -2.79 -32.40 -6.14
CA ARG A 88 -3.41 -33.66 -6.57
C ARG A 88 -2.50 -34.24 -7.63
N GLN A 89 -1.71 -35.24 -7.25
CA GLN A 89 -0.98 -36.08 -8.20
C GLN A 89 -2.00 -36.77 -9.09
N ILE A 90 -2.04 -36.42 -10.37
CA ILE A 90 -2.84 -37.11 -11.37
C ILE A 90 -1.96 -38.24 -11.90
N THR A 91 -2.00 -39.41 -11.25
CA THR A 91 -1.36 -40.61 -11.79
C THR A 91 -2.31 -41.28 -12.78
N LEU A 92 -2.07 -41.09 -14.07
CA LEU A 92 -2.74 -41.83 -15.14
C LEU A 92 -2.30 -43.30 -15.08
N LYS A 93 -3.20 -44.21 -14.70
CA LYS A 93 -2.97 -45.65 -14.81
C LYS A 93 -3.10 -46.05 -16.28
N SER A 94 -1.98 -46.34 -16.93
CA SER A 94 -1.95 -46.94 -18.26
C SER A 94 -2.37 -48.42 -18.15
N THR A 95 -3.52 -48.77 -18.72
CA THR A 95 -3.98 -50.15 -18.82
C THR A 95 -3.17 -50.89 -19.88
N ASN A 96 -2.61 -52.03 -19.49
CA ASN A 96 -1.89 -52.95 -20.37
C ASN A 96 -2.91 -53.86 -21.06
N MET A 97 -3.04 -53.78 -22.38
CA MET A 97 -3.69 -54.85 -23.17
C MET A 97 -2.76 -55.23 -24.32
N LYS A 98 -1.98 -56.31 -24.12
CA LYS A 98 -1.25 -56.98 -25.19
C LYS A 98 -2.06 -58.21 -25.60
N ALA A 99 -2.57 -58.18 -26.82
CA ALA A 99 -3.35 -59.25 -27.45
C ALA A 99 -2.47 -60.49 -27.76
N PRO A 100 -3.07 -61.68 -27.94
CA PRO A 100 -2.39 -62.97 -27.89
C PRO A 100 -1.60 -63.25 -29.17
N GLN A 101 -0.46 -63.93 -29.05
CA GLN A 101 0.32 -64.43 -30.18
C GLN A 101 0.02 -65.91 -30.39
N THR A 102 -0.20 -66.24 -31.67
CA THR A 102 -0.44 -67.54 -32.30
C THR A 102 0.63 -68.59 -32.05
#